data_AF-A0A7S2UGH3-F1
#
_entry.id   AF-A0A7S2UGH3-F1
#
_cell.length_a   1.000
_cell.length_b   1.000
_cell.length_c   1.000
_cell.angle_alpha   90.00
_cell.angle_beta   90.00
_cell.angle_gamma   90.00
#
_symmetry.space_group_name_H-M   'P 1'
#
loop_
_entity.id
_entity.type
_entity.pdbx_description
1 polymer ?
#
loop_
_entity_poly.entity_id
_entity_poly.type
_entity_poly.pdbx_seq_one_letter_code
_entity_poly.pdbx_strand_id
1 'polypeptide(L)'
;MATSCGSIQIWNTTRVGNRPDRVVYDAHGTARPIHKLTYNVDGTLLASRSMDDDAVKVWDAKRLNKSCEPILVCPGLSSLSESANVAFSPKGNFVCAGTSVEPARKGHDSKESSKLKFFAVPTGRSKAVSGLPVLEINVAQGASATRVVWHPKLNQIFIGCSNGSTRIFFDPDLSTKGALLSTARSVRKADGLSELLASRAPLGSMGDIITPHALPMFRDEHKRNREEDRQD
;
A
#
# COMPACT_ATOMS: atom_id res chain seq x y z
N MET A 1 -6.01 6.97 -21.63
CA MET A 1 -4.94 7.95 -21.37
C MET A 1 -5.53 9.10 -20.57
N ALA A 2 -4.75 9.66 -19.64
CA ALA A 2 -5.07 10.88 -18.91
C ALA A 2 -4.04 11.95 -19.30
N THR A 3 -4.45 13.22 -19.33
CA THR A 3 -3.57 14.33 -19.73
C THR A 3 -3.37 15.32 -18.59
N SER A 4 -2.30 16.11 -18.67
CA SER A 4 -2.01 17.22 -17.74
C SER A 4 -3.08 18.32 -17.77
N CYS A 5 -3.83 18.46 -18.86
CA CYS A 5 -4.94 19.41 -18.96
C CYS A 5 -6.25 18.95 -18.30
N GLY A 6 -6.27 17.76 -17.67
CA GLY A 6 -7.46 17.24 -16.98
C GLY A 6 -8.40 16.41 -17.83
N SER A 7 -7.96 16.00 -19.02
CA SER A 7 -8.79 15.22 -19.94
C SER A 7 -8.57 13.71 -19.80
N ILE A 8 -9.66 12.95 -19.93
CA ILE A 8 -9.66 11.49 -20.03
C ILE A 8 -9.95 11.13 -21.48
N GLN A 9 -9.08 10.32 -22.10
CA GLN A 9 -9.21 9.90 -23.49
C GLN A 9 -9.13 8.38 -23.61
N ILE A 10 -10.10 7.77 -24.28
CA ILE A 10 -10.12 6.35 -24.63
C ILE A 10 -9.82 6.23 -26.11
N TRP A 11 -8.84 5.40 -26.43
CA TRP A 11 -8.39 5.12 -27.78
C TRP A 11 -8.70 3.67 -28.12
N ASN A 12 -9.13 3.44 -29.35
CA ASN A 12 -9.35 2.11 -29.87
C ASN A 12 -8.11 1.67 -30.64
N THR A 13 -7.47 0.61 -30.18
CA THR A 13 -6.23 0.10 -30.78
C THR A 13 -6.46 -0.71 -32.05
N THR A 14 -7.70 -1.14 -32.32
CA THR A 14 -8.03 -1.90 -33.54
C THR A 14 -8.35 -1.00 -34.72
N ARG A 15 -8.64 0.28 -34.48
CA ARG A 15 -8.91 1.28 -35.51
C ARG A 15 -7.74 2.24 -35.57
N VAL A 16 -7.12 2.36 -36.74
CA VAL A 16 -6.11 3.40 -36.96
C VAL A 16 -6.86 4.72 -37.18
N GLY A 17 -6.81 5.60 -36.20
CA GLY A 17 -7.47 6.90 -36.25
C GLY A 17 -6.73 7.94 -35.41
N ASN A 18 -6.76 9.19 -35.87
CA ASN A 18 -6.07 10.31 -35.23
C ASN A 18 -6.91 10.97 -34.12
N ARG A 19 -8.02 10.35 -33.71
CA ARG A 19 -8.95 10.88 -32.71
C ARG A 19 -9.30 9.81 -31.69
N PRO A 20 -9.44 10.17 -30.40
CA PRO A 20 -9.91 9.23 -29.39
C PRO A 20 -11.36 8.81 -29.69
N ASP A 21 -11.68 7.56 -29.38
CA ASP A 21 -13.05 7.01 -29.47
C ASP A 21 -13.99 7.72 -28.47
N ARG A 22 -13.47 8.05 -27.28
CA ARG A 22 -14.21 8.78 -26.24
C ARG A 22 -13.31 9.77 -25.52
N VAL A 23 -13.85 10.93 -25.16
CA VAL A 23 -13.12 11.99 -24.45
C VAL A 23 -14.00 12.71 -23.44
N VAL A 24 -13.40 13.06 -22.30
CA VAL A 24 -13.91 14.02 -21.30
C VAL A 24 -12.83 15.07 -21.13
N TYR A 25 -13.13 16.36 -21.35
CA TYR A 25 -12.09 17.41 -21.35
C TYR A 25 -11.74 17.91 -19.95
N ASP A 26 -12.73 18.21 -19.12
CA ASP A 26 -12.53 18.83 -17.81
C ASP A 26 -12.91 17.86 -16.68
N ALA A 27 -12.37 16.65 -16.70
CA ALA A 27 -12.76 15.60 -15.76
C ALA A 27 -12.54 16.04 -14.29
N HIS A 28 -11.45 16.75 -14.01
CA HIS A 28 -11.15 17.35 -12.70
C HIS A 28 -11.25 18.89 -12.67
N GLY A 29 -11.70 19.50 -13.78
CA GLY A 29 -11.63 20.94 -14.02
C GLY A 29 -10.49 21.32 -14.96
N THR A 30 -10.53 22.54 -15.47
CA THR A 30 -9.59 23.03 -16.47
C THR A 30 -8.17 23.12 -15.91
N ALA A 31 -7.20 22.58 -16.68
CA ALA A 31 -5.78 22.62 -16.36
C ALA A 31 -5.37 21.91 -15.06
N ARG A 32 -6.15 20.92 -14.60
CA ARG A 32 -5.81 20.07 -13.44
C ARG A 32 -5.34 18.69 -13.89
N PRO A 33 -4.07 18.30 -13.68
CA PRO A 33 -3.57 17.00 -14.10
C PRO A 33 -4.29 15.83 -13.46
N ILE A 34 -4.44 14.75 -14.24
CA ILE A 34 -4.88 13.44 -13.73
C ILE A 34 -3.65 12.56 -13.55
N HIS A 35 -3.28 12.28 -12.31
CA HIS A 35 -2.07 11.50 -11.99
C HIS A 35 -2.31 9.99 -12.12
N LYS A 36 -3.55 9.54 -11.91
CA LYS A 36 -3.89 8.13 -12.02
C LYS A 36 -5.24 7.87 -12.65
N LEU A 37 -5.26 6.88 -13.55
CA LEU A 37 -6.46 6.20 -14.03
C LEU A 37 -6.43 4.74 -13.58
N THR A 38 -7.57 4.19 -13.20
CA THR A 38 -7.69 2.77 -12.81
C THR A 38 -9.06 2.25 -13.21
N TYR A 39 -9.09 1.11 -13.89
CA TYR A 39 -10.32 0.39 -14.17
C TYR A 39 -10.67 -0.51 -12.99
N ASN A 40 -11.96 -0.75 -12.80
CA ASN A 40 -12.40 -1.88 -11.98
C ASN A 40 -12.14 -3.21 -12.72
N VAL A 41 -12.34 -4.34 -12.04
CA VAL A 41 -11.98 -5.68 -12.54
C VAL A 41 -12.72 -6.03 -13.84
N ASP A 42 -13.99 -5.64 -13.98
CA ASP A 42 -14.80 -5.94 -15.17
C ASP A 42 -14.67 -4.91 -16.31
N GLY A 43 -13.91 -3.83 -16.09
CA GLY A 43 -13.69 -2.76 -17.07
C GLY A 43 -14.92 -1.86 -17.34
N THR A 44 -15.99 -1.98 -16.56
CA THR A 44 -17.19 -1.15 -16.73
C THR A 44 -17.05 0.23 -16.09
N LEU A 45 -16.22 0.36 -15.06
CA LEU A 45 -15.97 1.61 -14.34
C LEU A 45 -14.52 2.05 -14.51
N LEU A 46 -14.34 3.36 -14.61
CA LEU A 46 -13.05 4.01 -14.62
C LEU A 46 -12.99 4.98 -13.44
N ALA A 47 -11.93 4.95 -12.65
CA ALA A 47 -11.63 5.97 -11.66
C ALA A 47 -10.48 6.86 -12.14
N SER A 48 -10.60 8.16 -11.91
CA SER A 48 -9.55 9.16 -12.11
C SER A 48 -9.23 9.84 -10.79
N ARG A 49 -7.93 10.08 -10.54
CA ARG A 49 -7.43 10.78 -9.35
C ARG A 49 -6.64 12.02 -9.77
N SER A 50 -6.95 13.15 -9.15
CA SER A 50 -6.17 14.38 -9.25
C SER A 50 -5.72 14.84 -7.87
N MET A 51 -4.55 15.47 -7.79
CA MET A 51 -4.02 16.07 -6.57
C MET A 51 -4.53 17.51 -6.41
N ASP A 52 -4.80 18.21 -7.50
CA ASP A 52 -5.19 19.62 -7.47
C ASP A 52 -6.61 19.87 -6.95
N ASP A 53 -7.50 18.88 -7.09
CA ASP A 53 -8.86 18.92 -6.54
C ASP A 53 -9.07 17.98 -5.35
N ASP A 54 -8.00 17.34 -4.87
CA ASP A 54 -8.00 16.35 -3.79
C ASP A 54 -9.13 15.31 -3.91
N ALA A 55 -9.49 14.94 -5.14
CA ALA A 55 -10.63 14.08 -5.39
C ALA A 55 -10.30 12.88 -6.27
N VAL A 56 -11.08 11.83 -6.04
CA VAL A 56 -11.24 10.72 -6.97
C VAL A 56 -12.62 10.80 -7.59
N LYS A 57 -12.70 10.68 -8.91
CA LYS A 57 -13.97 10.65 -9.64
C LYS A 57 -14.12 9.31 -10.34
N VAL A 58 -15.31 8.72 -10.27
CA VAL A 58 -15.64 7.43 -10.89
C VAL A 58 -16.61 7.66 -12.05
N TRP A 59 -16.38 6.98 -13.17
CA TRP A 59 -17.05 7.18 -14.45
C TRP A 59 -17.56 5.85 -15.02
N ASP A 60 -18.65 5.89 -15.78
CA ASP A 60 -19.08 4.78 -16.64
C ASP A 60 -18.15 4.72 -17.86
N ALA A 61 -17.24 3.76 -17.91
CA ALA A 61 -16.22 3.71 -18.95
C ALA A 61 -16.81 3.47 -20.36
N LYS A 62 -17.98 2.82 -20.44
CA LYS A 62 -18.66 2.54 -21.71
C LYS A 62 -19.38 3.77 -22.25
N ARG A 63 -19.72 4.73 -21.39
CA ARG A 63 -20.53 5.91 -21.73
C ARG A 63 -19.79 7.25 -21.65
N LEU A 64 -18.48 7.22 -21.44
CA LEU A 64 -17.63 8.42 -21.48
C LEU A 64 -17.88 9.22 -22.76
N ASN A 65 -18.21 10.49 -22.58
CA ASN A 65 -18.43 11.45 -23.66
C ASN A 65 -18.14 12.87 -23.14
N LYS A 66 -18.13 13.86 -24.04
CA LYS A 66 -17.69 15.23 -23.72
C LYS A 66 -18.46 15.90 -22.58
N SER A 67 -19.69 15.47 -22.32
CA SER A 67 -20.61 16.07 -21.35
C SER A 67 -21.02 15.10 -20.24
N CYS A 68 -20.35 13.95 -20.11
CA CYS A 68 -20.69 13.01 -19.05
C CYS A 68 -20.21 13.54 -17.70
N GLU A 69 -21.05 13.40 -16.69
CA GLU A 69 -20.69 13.64 -15.30
C GLU A 69 -20.15 12.35 -14.66
N PRO A 70 -19.31 12.47 -13.62
CA PRO A 70 -18.90 11.30 -12.85
C PRO A 70 -20.09 10.69 -12.11
N ILE A 71 -20.11 9.38 -11.95
CA ILE A 71 -21.12 8.66 -11.14
C ILE A 71 -20.92 8.98 -9.65
N LEU A 72 -19.65 9.09 -9.23
CA LEU A 72 -19.25 9.32 -7.85
C LEU A 72 -18.09 10.32 -7.81
N VAL A 73 -18.19 11.30 -6.92
CA VAL A 73 -17.08 12.17 -6.52
C VAL A 73 -16.70 11.85 -5.08
N CYS A 74 -15.43 11.53 -4.86
CA CYS A 74 -14.84 11.18 -3.56
C CYS A 74 -13.91 12.34 -3.13
N PRO A 75 -14.38 13.29 -2.32
CA PRO A 75 -13.59 14.44 -1.89
C PRO A 75 -12.66 14.10 -0.72
N GLY A 76 -11.73 15.01 -0.42
CA GLY A 76 -10.89 14.94 0.78
C GLY A 76 -9.86 13.82 0.74
N LEU A 77 -9.30 13.56 -0.44
CA LEU A 77 -8.25 12.60 -0.73
C LEU A 77 -6.91 13.28 -1.00
N SER A 78 -6.53 14.18 -0.08
CA SER A 78 -5.32 14.96 -0.17
C SER A 78 -4.11 14.10 -0.47
N SER A 79 -3.30 14.54 -1.43
CA SER A 79 -2.08 13.82 -1.77
C SER A 79 -0.94 14.72 -2.16
N LEU A 80 0.24 14.37 -1.69
CA LEU A 80 1.50 15.06 -1.97
C LEU A 80 2.38 14.26 -2.95
N SER A 81 1.91 13.10 -3.41
CA SER A 81 2.68 12.21 -4.28
C SER A 81 1.95 11.96 -5.59
N GLU A 82 2.62 12.19 -6.71
CA GLU A 82 2.11 11.83 -8.04
C GLU A 82 1.86 10.32 -8.21
N SER A 83 2.49 9.50 -7.36
CA SER A 83 2.28 8.04 -7.36
C SER A 83 0.95 7.61 -6.73
N ALA A 84 0.25 8.54 -6.07
CA ALA A 84 -1.00 8.28 -5.40
C ALA A 84 -2.07 7.78 -6.36
N ASN A 85 -2.71 6.69 -5.97
CA ASN A 85 -3.66 5.98 -6.81
C ASN A 85 -4.97 5.72 -6.08
N VAL A 86 -5.87 5.04 -6.78
CA VAL A 86 -7.15 4.54 -6.28
C VAL A 86 -7.19 3.04 -6.56
N ALA A 87 -7.85 2.27 -5.69
CA ALA A 87 -8.13 0.86 -5.90
C ALA A 87 -9.62 0.58 -5.83
N PHE A 88 -10.13 -0.23 -6.75
CA PHE A 88 -11.47 -0.79 -6.67
C PHE A 88 -11.47 -2.05 -5.82
N SER A 89 -12.54 -2.24 -5.05
CA SER A 89 -12.86 -3.54 -4.47
C SER A 89 -13.00 -4.62 -5.55
N PRO A 90 -12.80 -5.91 -5.22
CA PRO A 90 -12.91 -7.00 -6.19
C PRO A 90 -14.25 -7.05 -6.94
N LYS A 91 -15.35 -6.68 -6.26
CA LYS A 91 -16.70 -6.64 -6.82
C LYS A 91 -17.05 -5.31 -7.49
N GLY A 92 -16.21 -4.28 -7.39
CA GLY A 92 -16.48 -2.95 -7.95
C GLY A 92 -17.43 -2.06 -7.15
N ASN A 93 -17.97 -2.54 -6.02
CA ASN A 93 -18.96 -1.81 -5.21
C ASN A 93 -18.36 -0.74 -4.30
N PHE A 94 -17.05 -0.79 -4.08
CA PHE A 94 -16.30 0.20 -3.30
C PHE A 94 -15.05 0.63 -4.05
N VAL A 95 -14.64 1.88 -3.79
CA VAL A 95 -13.31 2.40 -4.09
C VAL A 95 -12.61 2.79 -2.79
N CYS A 96 -11.29 2.59 -2.74
CA CYS A 96 -10.48 3.09 -1.65
C CYS A 96 -9.26 3.87 -2.17
N ALA A 97 -8.87 4.88 -1.41
CA ALA A 97 -7.72 5.72 -1.71
C ALA A 97 -7.07 6.23 -0.41
N GLY A 98 -5.74 6.24 -0.41
CA GLY A 98 -4.95 6.75 0.71
C GLY A 98 -4.75 8.25 0.63
N THR A 99 -4.69 8.91 1.78
CA THR A 99 -4.33 10.33 1.92
C THR A 99 -2.86 10.50 2.30
N SER A 100 -2.31 11.64 1.93
CA SER A 100 -0.99 12.08 2.38
C SER A 100 -1.13 13.02 3.57
N VAL A 101 -0.06 13.06 4.35
CA VAL A 101 0.12 13.96 5.48
C VAL A 101 1.41 14.73 5.23
N GLU A 102 1.40 16.01 5.54
CA GLU A 102 2.62 16.81 5.44
C GLU A 102 3.68 16.26 6.41
N PRO A 103 4.92 16.04 5.94
CA PRO A 103 6.00 15.64 6.81
C PRO A 103 6.15 16.66 7.93
N ALA A 104 6.35 16.16 9.15
CA ALA A 104 6.61 17.03 10.28
C ALA A 104 7.84 17.90 10.02
N ARG A 105 7.76 19.20 10.33
CA ARG A 105 8.94 20.08 10.29
C ARG A 105 9.99 19.55 11.27
N LYS A 106 11.27 19.65 10.90
CA LYS A 106 12.38 19.17 11.74
C LYS A 106 12.23 19.68 13.17
N GLY A 107 12.10 18.75 14.14
CA GLY A 107 11.96 19.06 15.56
C GLY A 107 10.53 18.99 16.12
N HIS A 108 9.51 18.69 15.31
CA HIS A 108 8.15 18.47 15.77
C HIS A 108 7.66 17.10 15.29
N ASP A 109 6.96 16.34 16.13
CA ASP A 109 6.27 15.13 15.67
C ASP A 109 4.98 15.53 14.95
N SER A 110 4.75 15.01 13.74
CA SER A 110 3.47 15.16 13.05
C SER A 110 2.48 14.23 13.75
N LYS A 111 1.49 14.82 14.42
CA LYS A 111 0.40 14.08 15.06
C LYS A 111 -0.62 13.55 14.06
N GLU A 112 -0.55 14.03 12.81
CA GLU A 112 -1.46 13.60 11.77
C GLU A 112 -1.10 12.21 11.25
N SER A 113 -2.13 11.41 11.01
CA SER A 113 -2.00 10.07 10.45
C SER A 113 -2.60 10.05 9.06
N SER A 114 -1.91 9.43 8.11
CA SER A 114 -2.49 9.15 6.81
C SER A 114 -3.71 8.26 6.97
N LYS A 115 -4.72 8.50 6.15
CA LYS A 115 -5.98 7.76 6.21
C LYS A 115 -6.19 6.98 4.93
N LEU A 116 -6.72 5.78 5.04
CA LEU A 116 -7.34 5.06 3.93
C LEU A 116 -8.84 5.32 4.01
N LYS A 117 -9.39 5.96 2.99
CA LYS A 117 -10.83 6.25 2.91
C LYS A 117 -11.51 5.32 1.91
N PHE A 118 -12.70 4.85 2.27
CA PHE A 118 -13.55 4.00 1.44
C PHE A 118 -14.81 4.74 1.03
N PHE A 119 -15.22 4.59 -0.22
CA PHE A 119 -16.46 5.16 -0.74
C PHE A 119 -17.26 4.07 -1.43
N ALA A 120 -18.57 4.04 -1.17
CA ALA A 120 -19.49 3.17 -1.87
C ALA A 120 -19.73 3.69 -3.28
N VAL A 121 -19.60 2.81 -4.26
CA VAL A 121 -19.92 3.08 -5.66
C VAL A 121 -21.42 2.86 -5.86
N PRO A 122 -22.20 3.89 -6.24
CA PRO A 122 -23.63 3.73 -6.46
C PRO A 122 -23.93 2.69 -7.54
N THR A 123 -24.80 1.74 -7.20
CA THR A 123 -25.27 0.70 -8.13
C THR A 123 -26.52 1.20 -8.84
N GLY A 124 -26.36 2.04 -9.87
CA GLY A 124 -27.50 2.54 -10.64
C GLY A 124 -27.24 3.85 -11.39
N ARG A 125 -28.19 4.25 -12.23
CA ARG A 125 -28.19 5.54 -12.93
C ARG A 125 -28.74 6.62 -12.00
N SER A 126 -27.92 7.09 -11.07
CA SER A 126 -28.19 8.34 -10.36
C SER A 126 -27.28 9.45 -10.87
N LYS A 127 -27.72 10.70 -10.70
CA LYS A 127 -26.87 11.90 -10.91
C LYS A 127 -25.58 11.77 -10.11
N ALA A 128 -24.55 12.49 -10.51
CA ALA A 128 -23.27 12.55 -9.80
C ALA A 128 -23.49 12.74 -8.30
N VAL A 129 -23.13 11.73 -7.50
CA VAL A 129 -23.21 11.83 -6.04
C VAL A 129 -21.83 12.19 -5.53
N SER A 130 -21.70 13.34 -4.85
CA SER A 130 -20.54 13.59 -4.00
C SER A 130 -20.74 12.80 -2.71
N GLY A 131 -19.97 11.72 -2.54
CA GLY A 131 -20.12 10.79 -1.42
C GLY A 131 -19.26 11.17 -0.23
N LEU A 132 -19.79 11.01 0.98
CA LEU A 132 -18.97 10.95 2.19
C LEU A 132 -18.26 9.59 2.27
N PRO A 133 -17.07 9.52 2.90
CA PRO A 133 -16.41 8.25 3.13
C PRO A 133 -17.27 7.36 4.04
N VAL A 134 -17.45 6.10 3.63
CA VAL A 134 -18.16 5.08 4.39
C VAL A 134 -17.31 4.59 5.57
N LEU A 135 -15.99 4.58 5.38
CA LEU A 135 -15.02 4.17 6.38
C LEU A 135 -13.73 4.96 6.21
N GLU A 136 -13.12 5.38 7.32
CA GLU A 136 -11.78 5.94 7.37
C GLU A 136 -10.91 5.10 8.32
N ILE A 137 -9.75 4.65 7.86
CA ILE A 137 -8.80 3.89 8.67
C ILE A 137 -7.48 4.66 8.74
N ASN A 138 -6.95 4.87 9.95
CA ASN A 138 -5.61 5.43 10.13
C ASN A 138 -4.57 4.40 9.68
N VAL A 139 -3.77 4.74 8.68
CA VAL A 139 -2.73 3.90 8.11
C VAL A 139 -1.44 4.10 8.89
N ALA A 140 -0.82 5.27 8.84
CA ALA A 140 0.45 5.52 9.52
C ALA A 140 0.55 6.96 10.03
N GLN A 141 1.00 7.11 11.28
CA GLN A 141 1.27 8.41 11.87
C GLN A 141 2.55 9.01 11.28
N GLY A 142 2.49 10.29 10.88
CA GLY A 142 3.62 11.02 10.31
C GLY A 142 4.14 10.50 8.96
N ALA A 143 3.45 9.55 8.33
CA ALA A 143 3.82 9.00 7.03
C ALA A 143 2.63 9.03 6.08
N SER A 144 2.89 9.33 4.81
CA SER A 144 1.89 9.43 3.75
C SER A 144 1.61 8.06 3.13
N ALA A 145 0.34 7.77 2.83
CA ALA A 145 0.00 6.63 1.98
C ALA A 145 0.32 6.97 0.52
N THR A 146 1.30 6.30 -0.06
CA THR A 146 1.79 6.56 -1.42
C THR A 146 1.05 5.72 -2.45
N ARG A 147 0.82 4.45 -2.16
CA ARG A 147 0.15 3.54 -3.08
C ARG A 147 -0.76 2.57 -2.35
N VAL A 148 -1.94 2.30 -2.92
CA VAL A 148 -2.94 1.38 -2.39
C VAL A 148 -3.30 0.36 -3.46
N VAL A 149 -3.31 -0.93 -3.11
CA VAL A 149 -3.71 -2.01 -4.02
C VAL A 149 -4.70 -2.91 -3.30
N TRP A 150 -5.92 -3.03 -3.82
CA TRP A 150 -6.89 -4.01 -3.37
C TRP A 150 -6.84 -5.23 -4.28
N HIS A 151 -6.36 -6.35 -3.75
CA HIS A 151 -6.12 -7.54 -4.57
C HIS A 151 -7.43 -8.30 -4.86
N PRO A 152 -7.79 -8.55 -6.14
CA PRO A 152 -9.10 -9.07 -6.52
C PRO A 152 -9.39 -10.49 -6.02
N LYS A 153 -8.38 -11.37 -5.94
CA LYS A 153 -8.57 -12.77 -5.53
C LYS A 153 -8.39 -13.01 -4.03
N LEU A 154 -7.58 -12.18 -3.38
CA LEU A 154 -7.24 -12.35 -1.95
C LEU A 154 -8.21 -11.56 -1.07
N ASN A 155 -8.83 -10.51 -1.64
CA ASN A 155 -9.60 -9.50 -0.92
C ASN A 155 -8.80 -8.79 0.19
N GLN A 156 -7.50 -8.58 -0.06
CA GLN A 156 -6.56 -7.90 0.85
C GLN A 156 -6.11 -6.57 0.26
N ILE A 157 -5.93 -5.57 1.11
CA ILE A 157 -5.51 -4.22 0.73
C ILE A 157 -4.07 -4.02 1.18
N PHE A 158 -3.19 -3.77 0.23
CA PHE A 158 -1.77 -3.46 0.45
C PHE A 158 -1.56 -1.96 0.31
N ILE A 159 -0.86 -1.37 1.27
CA ILE A 159 -0.55 0.06 1.28
C ILE A 159 0.94 0.26 1.47
N GLY A 160 1.56 0.96 0.52
CA GLY A 160 2.91 1.48 0.68
C GLY A 160 2.86 2.85 1.35
N CYS A 161 3.72 3.06 2.33
CA CYS A 161 3.87 4.33 3.04
C CYS A 161 5.17 5.03 2.63
N SER A 162 5.23 6.36 2.78
CA SER A 162 6.42 7.18 2.47
C SER A 162 7.63 6.88 3.35
N ASN A 163 7.43 6.27 4.53
CA ASN A 163 8.50 5.87 5.44
C ASN A 163 9.09 4.48 5.12
N GLY A 164 8.73 3.89 3.98
CA GLY A 164 9.19 2.56 3.56
C GLY A 164 8.41 1.40 4.19
N SER A 165 7.50 1.65 5.14
CA SER A 165 6.64 0.61 5.69
C SER A 165 5.54 0.20 4.69
N THR A 166 5.16 -1.07 4.74
CA THR A 166 3.99 -1.58 4.02
C THR A 166 2.97 -2.10 5.03
N ARG A 167 1.71 -1.70 4.88
CA ARG A 167 0.61 -2.18 5.73
C ARG A 167 -0.37 -2.99 4.90
N ILE A 168 -0.90 -4.05 5.51
CA ILE A 168 -1.85 -4.96 4.87
C ILE A 168 -3.11 -5.01 5.71
N PHE A 169 -4.24 -4.65 5.12
CA PHE A 169 -5.56 -4.81 5.73
C PHE A 169 -6.26 -5.99 5.08
N PHE A 170 -6.90 -6.82 5.90
CA PHE A 170 -7.65 -7.98 5.46
C PHE A 170 -8.83 -8.20 6.40
N ASP A 171 -9.88 -8.78 5.86
CA ASP A 171 -11.02 -9.30 6.60
C ASP A 171 -10.80 -10.81 6.87
N PRO A 172 -10.84 -11.29 8.13
CA PRO A 172 -10.63 -12.71 8.44
C PRO A 172 -11.58 -13.68 7.75
N ASP A 173 -12.82 -13.24 7.49
CA ASP A 173 -13.90 -14.09 6.96
C ASP A 173 -13.96 -13.98 5.42
N LEU A 174 -13.75 -12.77 4.88
CA LEU A 174 -13.87 -12.53 3.44
C LEU A 174 -12.54 -12.65 2.68
N SER A 175 -11.40 -12.58 3.36
CA SER A 175 -10.09 -12.68 2.71
C SER A 175 -9.63 -14.13 2.63
N THR A 176 -8.76 -14.42 1.67
CA THR A 176 -8.19 -15.77 1.52
C THR A 176 -6.68 -15.70 1.39
N LYS A 177 -5.97 -16.70 1.95
CA LYS A 177 -4.52 -16.89 1.82
C LYS A 177 -3.73 -15.62 2.20
N GLY A 178 -2.60 -15.33 1.54
CA GLY A 178 -1.83 -14.09 1.71
C GLY A 178 -1.45 -13.84 3.18
N ALA A 179 -1.79 -12.67 3.70
CA ALA A 179 -1.52 -12.30 5.09
C ALA A 179 -2.10 -13.28 6.13
N LEU A 180 -3.21 -13.97 5.82
CA LEU A 180 -3.81 -14.96 6.72
C LEU A 180 -2.89 -16.17 6.98
N LEU A 181 -2.01 -16.51 6.04
CA LEU A 181 -1.06 -17.60 6.23
C LEU A 181 -0.03 -17.27 7.32
N SER A 182 0.30 -15.98 7.47
CA SER A 182 1.24 -15.50 8.47
C SER A 182 0.57 -15.37 9.85
N THR A 183 -0.72 -15.06 9.91
CA THR A 183 -1.45 -14.95 11.18
C THR A 183 -1.87 -16.30 11.75
N ALA A 184 -2.12 -17.31 10.89
CA ALA A 184 -2.44 -18.66 11.32
C ALA A 184 -1.23 -19.39 11.97
N ARG A 185 -0.01 -18.92 11.74
CA ARG A 185 1.16 -19.38 12.51
C ARG A 185 1.14 -18.71 13.87
N SER A 186 0.56 -19.40 14.86
CA SER A 186 0.94 -19.15 16.24
C SER A 186 2.46 -19.19 16.32
N VAL A 187 3.08 -18.19 16.96
CA VAL A 187 4.51 -18.25 17.31
C VAL A 187 4.69 -19.60 17.98
N ARG A 188 5.53 -20.48 17.41
CA ARG A 188 5.87 -21.72 18.10
C ARG A 188 6.33 -21.29 19.48
N LYS A 189 5.61 -21.68 20.54
CA LYS A 189 6.16 -21.59 21.89
C LYS A 189 7.54 -22.21 21.77
N ALA A 190 8.57 -21.52 22.25
CA ALA A 190 9.91 -22.09 22.24
C ALA A 190 9.78 -23.49 22.82
N ASP A 191 10.08 -24.52 22.01
CA ASP A 191 10.03 -25.88 22.51
C ASP A 191 11.03 -25.92 23.68
N GLY A 192 10.80 -26.74 24.71
CA GLY A 192 11.73 -26.82 25.86
C GLY A 192 13.17 -27.08 25.41
N LEU A 193 13.36 -27.70 24.24
CA LEU A 193 14.65 -27.84 23.57
C LEU A 193 15.19 -26.51 23.02
N SER A 194 14.37 -25.66 22.39
CA SER A 194 14.79 -24.33 21.91
C SER A 194 15.15 -23.40 23.06
N GLU A 195 14.40 -23.45 24.17
CA GLU A 195 14.70 -22.70 25.39
C GLU A 195 15.97 -23.23 26.08
N LEU A 196 16.14 -24.54 26.14
CA LEU A 196 17.35 -25.19 26.65
C LEU A 196 18.58 -24.98 25.77
N LEU A 197 18.41 -24.86 24.45
CA LEU A 197 19.50 -24.51 23.52
C LEU A 197 19.86 -23.01 23.62
N ALA A 198 18.87 -22.14 23.80
CA ALA A 198 19.08 -20.73 24.06
C ALA A 198 19.71 -20.47 25.44
N SER A 199 19.36 -21.27 26.46
CA SER A 199 19.95 -21.22 27.81
C SER A 199 21.32 -21.89 27.89
N ARG A 200 21.60 -22.85 27.00
CA ARG A 200 22.92 -23.49 26.85
C ARG A 200 23.86 -22.72 25.96
N ALA A 201 23.40 -21.73 25.19
CA ALA A 201 24.28 -20.82 24.48
C ALA A 201 24.91 -19.88 25.52
N PRO A 202 26.17 -20.09 25.93
CA PRO A 202 26.87 -19.09 26.72
C PRO A 202 27.03 -17.88 25.79
N LEU A 203 26.87 -16.66 26.31
CA LEU A 203 27.44 -15.47 25.68
C LEU A 203 28.95 -15.71 25.54
N GLY A 204 29.38 -16.34 24.44
CA GLY A 204 30.78 -16.73 24.22
C GLY A 204 31.06 -18.13 23.69
N SER A 205 30.09 -19.02 23.47
CA SER A 205 30.35 -20.31 22.77
C SER A 205 29.76 -20.35 21.36
N MET A 206 30.22 -19.42 20.51
CA MET A 206 30.65 -19.90 19.21
C MET A 206 31.91 -20.70 19.51
N GLY A 207 31.85 -22.04 19.40
CA GLY A 207 33.05 -22.85 19.51
C GLY A 207 34.13 -22.27 18.60
N ASP A 208 35.35 -22.15 19.11
CA ASP A 208 36.49 -21.65 18.35
C ASP A 208 36.54 -22.38 17.00
N ILE A 209 36.50 -21.63 15.91
CA ILE A 209 36.55 -22.19 14.56
C ILE A 209 37.98 -22.67 14.35
N ILE A 210 38.25 -23.93 14.69
CA ILE A 210 39.55 -24.55 14.48
C ILE A 210 39.74 -24.75 12.99
N THR A 211 40.62 -23.95 12.40
CA THR A 211 41.06 -24.09 11.01
C THR A 211 42.40 -24.85 11.01
N PRO A 212 42.41 -26.18 10.76
CA PRO A 212 43.60 -27.00 10.91
C PRO A 212 44.79 -26.57 10.03
N HIS A 213 44.51 -25.82 8.95
CA HIS A 213 45.50 -25.30 8.00
C HIS A 213 45.64 -23.77 7.99
N ALA A 214 45.15 -23.05 9.00
CA ALA A 214 45.42 -21.62 9.10
C ALA A 214 46.92 -21.37 9.27
N LEU A 215 47.41 -20.34 8.57
CA LEU A 215 48.79 -19.85 8.70
C LEU A 215 49.09 -19.55 10.18
N PRO A 216 50.33 -19.74 10.65
CA PRO A 216 50.70 -19.54 12.06
C PRO A 216 50.31 -18.18 12.64
N MET A 217 50.25 -17.14 11.80
CA MET A 217 49.84 -15.78 12.18
C MET A 217 48.34 -15.64 12.55
N PHE A 218 47.48 -16.59 12.15
CA PHE A 218 46.03 -16.56 12.37
C PHE A 218 45.55 -17.64 13.38
N ARG A 219 46.48 -18.22 14.16
CA ARG A 219 46.14 -19.15 15.23
C ARG A 219 46.04 -18.40 16.55
N ASP A 220 44.94 -18.56 17.25
CA ASP A 220 44.78 -17.98 18.59
C ASP A 220 45.65 -18.77 19.59
N GLU A 221 46.57 -18.08 20.27
CA GLU A 221 47.40 -18.67 21.32
C GLU A 221 46.59 -18.85 22.61
N HIS A 222 46.30 -20.10 22.99
CA HIS A 222 45.63 -20.38 24.26
C HIS A 222 46.56 -20.09 25.46
N LYS A 223 46.24 -19.06 26.25
CA LYS A 223 46.78 -18.89 27.61
C LYS A 223 46.08 -19.88 28.56
N ARG A 224 46.80 -20.92 28.99
CA ARG A 224 46.37 -21.82 30.07
C ARG A 224 46.62 -21.14 31.42
N ASN A 225 45.57 -20.65 32.08
CA ASN A 225 45.63 -20.34 33.50
C ASN A 225 45.53 -21.65 34.28
N ARG A 226 46.59 -21.98 35.04
CA ARG A 226 46.55 -23.02 36.08
C ARG A 226 46.23 -22.31 37.40
N GLU A 227 45.02 -22.47 37.90
CA GLU A 227 44.74 -22.24 39.32
C GLU A 227 44.98 -23.57 40.05
N GLU A 228 45.93 -23.56 40.99
CA GLU A 228 46.20 -24.65 41.90
C GLU A 228 45.12 -24.68 42.99
N ASP A 229 44.28 -25.71 42.99
CA ASP A 229 43.55 -26.12 44.19
C ASP A 229 44.57 -26.67 45.21
N ARG A 230 44.77 -25.93 46.31
CA ARG A 230 45.30 -26.48 47.57
C ARG A 230 44.23 -26.34 48.65
N GLN A 231 43.61 -27.46 48.99
CA GLN A 231 43.04 -27.68 50.32
C GLN A 231 43.83 -28.83 50.97
N ASP A 232 44.12 -28.61 52.26
CA ASP A 232 44.76 -29.44 53.28
C ASP A 232 46.30 -29.55 53.30
#